data_AF-A0A520ILF2-F1
#
_entry.id   AF-A0A520ILF2-F1
#
_cell.length_a   1.000
_cell.length_b   1.000
_cell.length_c   1.000
_cell.angle_alpha   90.00
_cell.angle_beta   90.00
_cell.angle_gamma   90.00
#
_symmetry.space_group_name_H-M   'P 1'
#
loop_
_entity.id
_entity.type
_entity.pdbx_description
1 polymer ?
#
loop_
_entity_poly.entity_id
_entity_poly.type
_entity_poly.pdbx_seq_one_letter_code
_entity_poly.pdbx_strand_id
1 'polypeptide(L)' 'RWRHEPYIGGSYSHARIGRADQRAILTASVDGRIHFAGEACHPFDFSTAHGAYETGVTAARAVIGEAATIE' A
#
# COMPACT_ATOMS: atom_id res chain seq x y z
N ARG A 1 22.20 -5.21 -4.25
CA ARG A 1 21.91 -4.73 -2.87
C ARG A 1 20.63 -3.90 -2.95
N TRP A 2 19.52 -4.32 -2.33
CA TRP A 2 18.21 -3.66 -2.45
C TRP A 2 18.22 -2.14 -2.22
N ARG A 3 18.93 -1.66 -1.19
CA ARG A 3 19.05 -0.22 -0.89
C ARG A 3 19.64 0.62 -2.03
N HIS A 4 20.45 0.04 -2.91
CA HIS A 4 21.10 0.75 -4.01
C HIS A 4 20.39 0.54 -5.35
N GLU A 5 19.30 -0.23 -5.38
CA GLU A 5 18.53 -0.42 -6.60
C GLU A 5 17.61 0.80 -6.82
N PRO A 6 17.80 1.58 -7.91
CA PRO A 6 17.11 2.85 -8.13
C PRO A 6 15.58 2.76 -8.12
N TYR A 7 15.01 1.62 -8.51
CA TYR A 7 13.56 1.45 -8.58
C TYR A 7 12.93 0.93 -7.28
N ILE A 8 13.74 0.64 -6.26
CA ILE A 8 13.29 -0.11 -5.07
C ILE A 8 13.65 0.65 -3.79
N GLY A 9 14.86 1.21 -3.69
CA GLY A 9 15.25 2.14 -2.61
C GLY A 9 15.33 1.53 -1.20
N GLY A 10 15.04 0.24 -1.02
CA GLY A 10 14.95 -0.43 0.27
C GLY A 10 14.47 -1.87 0.13
N SER A 11 14.31 -2.59 1.24
CA SER A 11 13.74 -3.95 1.19
C SER A 11 12.22 -3.94 1.26
N TYR A 12 11.67 -3.30 2.29
CA TYR A 12 10.23 -3.22 2.57
C TYR A 12 9.97 -2.10 3.59
N SER A 13 8.72 -1.65 3.68
CA SER A 13 8.27 -0.61 4.60
C SER A 13 8.24 -1.09 6.04
N HIS A 14 8.42 -0.17 6.98
CA HIS A 14 8.08 -0.37 8.38
C HIS A 14 7.70 0.99 8.96
N ALA A 15 6.69 1.03 9.81
CA ALA A 15 6.27 2.29 10.43
C ALA A 15 7.38 2.81 11.36
N ARG A 16 7.55 4.13 11.41
CA ARG A 16 8.33 4.75 12.50
C ARG A 16 7.53 4.64 13.80
N ILE A 17 8.23 4.72 14.93
CA ILE A 17 7.59 4.70 16.26
C ILE A 17 6.52 5.79 16.33
N GLY A 18 5.29 5.41 16.69
CA GLY A 18 4.14 6.32 16.78
C GLY A 18 3.63 6.85 15.44
N ARG A 19 3.85 6.13 14.33
CA ARG A 19 3.43 6.52 12.97
C ARG A 19 2.76 5.37 12.19
N ALA A 20 2.22 4.37 12.88
CA ALA A 20 1.55 3.24 12.24
C ALA A 20 0.28 3.67 11.47
N ASP A 21 -0.42 4.67 12.00
CA ASP A 21 -1.61 5.30 11.44
C ASP A 21 -1.38 6.02 10.10
N GLN A 22 -0.14 6.41 9.79
CA GLN A 22 0.18 7.08 8.52
C GLN A 22 -0.10 6.22 7.28
N ARG A 23 -0.24 4.89 7.42
CA ARG A 23 -0.63 4.02 6.30
C ARG A 23 -2.00 4.40 5.75
N ALA A 24 -2.95 4.79 6.62
CA ALA A 24 -4.27 5.24 6.17
C ALA A 24 -4.21 6.50 5.30
N ILE A 25 -3.22 7.36 5.55
CA ILE A 25 -2.96 8.55 4.72
C ILE A 25 -2.34 8.13 3.38
N LEU A 26 -1.38 7.21 3.40
CA LEU A 26 -0.74 6.68 2.18
C LEU A 26 -1.74 6.03 1.22
N THR A 27 -2.75 5.32 1.76
CA THR A 27 -3.74 4.60 0.94
C THR A 27 -4.90 5.45 0.45
N ALA A 28 -5.04 6.69 0.93
CA ALA A 28 -6.10 7.57 0.48
C ALA A 28 -5.93 7.90 -1.02
N SER A 29 -7.00 7.74 -1.79
CA SER A 29 -6.98 8.12 -3.20
C SER A 29 -6.88 9.64 -3.36
N VAL A 30 -6.16 10.09 -4.40
CA VAL A 30 -6.17 11.50 -4.80
C VAL A 30 -7.30 11.73 -5.80
N ASP A 31 -8.25 12.59 -5.43
CA ASP A 31 -9.43 12.97 -6.21
C ASP A 31 -10.26 11.80 -6.77
N GLY A 32 -10.19 10.63 -6.13
CA GLY A 32 -10.82 9.39 -6.62
C GLY A 32 -10.30 8.95 -7.99
N ARG A 33 -9.11 9.40 -8.40
CA ARG A 33 -8.50 9.12 -9.72
C ARG A 33 -7.16 8.40 -9.62
N ILE A 34 -6.36 8.75 -8.61
CA ILE A 34 -5.08 8.10 -8.36
C ILE A 34 -5.24 7.23 -7.12
N HIS A 35 -4.98 5.93 -7.28
CA HIS A 35 -5.06 4.94 -6.23
C HIS A 35 -3.67 4.37 -5.94
N PHE A 36 -3.40 4.04 -4.69
CA PHE A 36 -2.13 3.46 -4.25
C PHE A 36 -2.33 2.01 -3.82
N ALA A 37 -1.37 1.16 -4.16
CA ALA A 37 -1.33 -0.25 -3.79
C ALA A 37 0.13 -0.68 -3.55
N GLY A 38 0.29 -1.85 -2.93
CA GLY A 38 1.59 -2.44 -2.61
C GLY A 38 1.77 -2.70 -1.12
N GLU A 39 2.86 -3.35 -0.74
CA GLU A 39 3.08 -3.84 0.64
C GLU A 39 2.92 -2.75 1.71
N ALA A 40 3.31 -1.50 1.40
CA ALA A 40 3.24 -0.40 2.35
C ALA A 40 1.81 0.04 2.66
N CYS A 41 0.85 -0.30 1.79
CA CYS A 41 -0.55 0.10 1.84
C CYS A 41 -1.41 -0.82 2.71
N HIS A 42 -0.93 -2.02 3.07
CA HIS A 42 -1.72 -2.93 3.90
C HIS A 42 -1.70 -2.49 5.37
N PRO A 43 -2.85 -2.41 6.08
CA PRO A 43 -2.89 -1.96 7.47
C PRO A 43 -2.17 -2.92 8.43
N PHE A 44 -2.26 -4.24 8.19
CA PHE A 44 -1.76 -5.28 9.10
C PHE A 44 -0.62 -6.11 8.49
N ASP A 45 -0.82 -6.72 7.33
CA ASP A 45 0.17 -7.49 6.55
C ASP A 45 1.12 -6.67 5.67
N PHE A 46 1.63 -5.56 6.20
CA PHE A 46 2.68 -4.79 5.53
C PHE A 46 4.01 -5.57 5.44
N SER A 47 4.90 -5.17 4.53
CA SER A 47 6.15 -5.87 4.20
C SER A 47 5.98 -7.26 3.59
N THR A 48 4.76 -7.69 3.24
CA THR A 48 4.48 -9.02 2.68
C THR A 48 4.02 -8.96 1.22
N ALA A 49 4.23 -10.05 0.49
CA ALA A 49 3.71 -10.21 -0.87
C ALA A 49 2.18 -10.38 -0.89
N HIS A 50 1.62 -11.02 0.14
CA HIS A 50 0.17 -11.21 0.26
C HIS A 50 -0.56 -9.87 0.45
N GLY A 51 -0.12 -9.03 1.38
CA GLY A 51 -0.70 -7.70 1.56
C GLY A 51 -0.52 -6.81 0.34
N ALA A 52 0.59 -6.94 -0.40
CA ALA A 52 0.77 -6.26 -1.68
C ALA A 52 -0.25 -6.71 -2.75
N TYR A 53 -0.56 -8.01 -2.80
CA TYR A 53 -1.56 -8.56 -3.69
C TYR A 53 -2.97 -8.05 -3.35
N GLU A 54 -3.37 -8.15 -2.08
CA GLU A 54 -4.71 -7.74 -1.64
C GLU A 54 -4.95 -6.25 -1.85
N THR A 55 -4.00 -5.40 -1.47
CA THR A 55 -4.08 -3.96 -1.74
C THR A 55 -4.19 -3.67 -3.24
N GLY A 56 -3.53 -4.46 -4.09
CA GLY A 56 -3.65 -4.37 -5.55
C GLY A 56 -5.06 -4.70 -6.05
N VAL A 57 -5.66 -5.79 -5.57
CA VAL A 57 -7.04 -6.17 -5.90
C VAL A 57 -8.03 -5.10 -5.43
N THR A 58 -7.88 -4.62 -4.20
CA THR A 58 -8.72 -3.56 -3.63
C THR A 58 -8.61 -2.25 -4.43
N ALA A 59 -7.40 -1.84 -4.82
CA ALA A 59 -7.22 -0.65 -5.67
C ALA A 59 -7.84 -0.84 -7.06
N ALA A 60 -7.71 -2.02 -7.67
CA ALA A 60 -8.33 -2.32 -8.96
C ALA A 60 -9.87 -2.24 -8.90
N ARG A 61 -10.48 -2.77 -7.82
CA ARG A 61 -11.92 -2.64 -7.56
C ARG A 61 -12.34 -1.18 -7.45
N ALA A 62 -11.58 -0.36 -6.71
CA ALA A 62 -11.84 1.07 -6.58
C ALA A 62 -11.82 1.78 -7.94
N VAL A 63 -10.85 1.44 -8.81
CA VAL A 63 -10.71 2.04 -10.15
C VAL A 63 -11.93 1.75 -11.05
N ILE A 64 -12.54 0.57 -10.92
CA ILE A 64 -13.74 0.21 -11.70
C ILE A 64 -15.07 0.61 -11.02
N GLY A 65 -15.00 1.34 -9.90
CA GLY A 65 -16.18 1.89 -9.21
C GLY A 65 -16.84 0.93 -8.22
N GLU A 66 -16.17 -0.15 -7.81
CA GLU A 66 -16.67 -1.08 -6.78
C GLU A 66 -16.28 -0.65 -5.37
N ALA A 67 -17.01 -1.15 -4.38
CA ALA A 67 -16.63 -1.01 -2.98
C ALA A 67 -15.26 -1.68 -2.74
N ALA A 68 -14.34 -0.92 -2.18
CA ALA A 68 -12.95 -1.32 -1.99
C ALA A 68 -12.65 -1.42 -0.49
N THR A 69 -12.61 -2.64 0.02
CA THR A 69 -12.12 -2.96 1.37
C THR A 69 -11.02 -4.02 1.28
N ILE A 70 -10.10 -3.97 2.23
CA ILE A 70 -9.16 -5.05 2.50
C ILE A 70 -9.81 -5.91 3.59
N GLU A 71 -9.86 -7.22 3.40
CA GLU A 71 -10.42 -8.17 4.36
C GLU A 71 -9.49 -8.41 5.56
#